data_AF-A0A3R9PEL0-F1
#
_entry.id   AF-A0A3R9PEL0-F1
#
_cell.length_a   1.000
_cell.length_b   1.000
_cell.length_c   1.000
_cell.angle_alpha   90.00
_cell.angle_beta   90.00
_cell.angle_gamma   90.00
#
_symmetry.space_group_name_H-M   'P 1'
#
loop_
_entity.id
_entity.type
_entity.pdbx_description
1 polymer ?
#
loop_
_entity_poly.entity_id
_entity_poly.type
_entity_poly.pdbx_seq_one_letter_code
_entity_poly.pdbx_strand_id
1 'polypeptide(L)'
;MLNGLRELRAAALLQIAASILVGISGFMQLPLPFNFEPLAVGLSRSVLLVVAMILAIISVYFYLLPSAEQFSLQKPEEFSTPSKLMRAGYLGGVTLILLSNLIIIVGVTTMGSSGSLGTNLAILGSLALAITGGIMLLAGLIGIIIYFLRLKDMFNSTPFLITAILLAASVLIPVGFIAWILAFAEASLLEKKISVR
;
A
#
# COMPACT_ATOMS: atom_id res chain seq x y z
N MET A 1 14.71 12.38 -14.79
CA MET A 1 13.36 12.48 -15.39
C MET A 1 12.92 11.16 -16.01
N LEU A 2 13.59 10.64 -17.05
CA LEU A 2 13.23 9.34 -17.66
C LEU A 2 13.32 8.17 -16.65
N ASN A 3 14.39 8.14 -15.84
CA ASN A 3 14.56 7.11 -14.81
C ASN A 3 13.43 7.16 -13.74
N GLY A 4 13.01 8.35 -13.32
CA GLY A 4 11.87 8.52 -12.41
C GLY A 4 10.56 8.00 -12.98
N LEU A 5 10.30 8.19 -14.27
CA LEU A 5 9.13 7.60 -14.94
C LEU A 5 9.21 6.07 -15.01
N ARG A 6 10.39 5.50 -15.25
CA ARG A 6 10.61 4.04 -15.22
C ARG A 6 10.36 3.45 -13.84
N GLU A 7 10.85 4.13 -12.81
CA GLU A 7 10.64 3.75 -11.41
C GLU A 7 9.16 3.88 -11.03
N LEU A 8 8.49 4.97 -11.41
CA LEU A 8 7.04 5.13 -11.20
C LEU A 8 6.24 4.01 -11.87
N ARG A 9 6.63 3.62 -13.09
CA ARG A 9 6.00 2.53 -13.84
C ARG A 9 6.17 1.19 -13.11
N ALA A 10 7.37 0.87 -12.64
CA ALA A 10 7.65 -0.35 -11.87
C ALA A 10 6.90 -0.36 -10.53
N ALA A 11 6.89 0.78 -9.82
CA ALA A 11 6.11 0.97 -8.61
C ALA A 11 4.61 0.67 -8.84
N ALA A 12 4.03 1.25 -9.89
CA ALA A 12 2.62 1.07 -10.23
C ALA A 12 2.28 -0.41 -10.52
N LEU A 13 3.13 -1.14 -11.25
CA LEU A 13 2.95 -2.58 -11.48
C LEU A 13 2.90 -3.38 -10.18
N LEU A 14 3.84 -3.11 -9.26
CA LEU A 14 3.89 -3.80 -7.98
C LEU A 14 2.68 -3.46 -7.10
N GLN A 15 2.19 -2.21 -7.15
CA GLN A 15 0.96 -1.82 -6.44
C GLN A 15 -0.29 -2.48 -7.03
N ILE A 16 -0.36 -2.68 -8.35
CA ILE A 16 -1.44 -3.45 -8.98
C ILE A 16 -1.43 -4.87 -8.41
N ALA A 17 -0.28 -5.56 -8.43
CA ALA A 17 -0.16 -6.90 -7.89
C ALA A 17 -0.52 -6.97 -6.39
N ALA A 18 -0.01 -6.04 -5.58
CA ALA A 18 -0.32 -5.95 -4.16
C ALA A 18 -1.83 -5.72 -3.92
N SER A 19 -2.47 -4.81 -4.66
CA SER A 19 -3.89 -4.51 -4.52
C SER A 19 -4.79 -5.69 -4.91
N ILE A 20 -4.39 -6.48 -5.91
CA ILE A 20 -5.10 -7.72 -6.28
C ILE A 20 -5.00 -8.73 -5.14
N LEU A 21 -3.82 -8.92 -4.55
CA LEU A 21 -3.64 -9.85 -3.43
C LEU A 21 -4.44 -9.42 -2.18
N VAL A 22 -4.49 -8.13 -1.87
CA VAL A 22 -5.37 -7.60 -0.81
C VAL A 22 -6.83 -7.88 -1.16
N GLY A 23 -7.25 -7.67 -2.40
CA GLY A 23 -8.60 -7.97 -2.87
C GLY A 23 -8.97 -9.44 -2.74
N ILE A 24 -8.08 -10.36 -3.14
CA ILE A 24 -8.28 -11.81 -2.98
C ILE A 24 -8.36 -12.16 -1.48
N SER A 25 -7.43 -11.65 -0.67
CA SER A 25 -7.45 -11.86 0.77
C SER A 25 -8.73 -11.35 1.43
N GLY A 26 -9.27 -10.22 0.96
CA GLY A 26 -10.54 -9.65 1.43
C GLY A 26 -11.75 -10.44 0.96
N PHE A 27 -11.78 -10.89 -0.29
CA PHE A 27 -12.86 -11.74 -0.81
C PHE A 27 -12.96 -13.06 -0.03
N MET A 28 -11.81 -13.61 0.36
CA MET A 28 -11.78 -14.80 1.21
C MET A 28 -12.50 -14.57 2.54
N GLN A 29 -12.66 -13.34 3.06
CA GLN A 29 -13.36 -13.02 4.31
C GLN A 29 -14.90 -13.09 4.23
N LEU A 30 -15.47 -13.27 3.03
CA LEU A 30 -16.91 -13.44 2.90
C LEU A 30 -17.34 -14.70 3.68
N PRO A 31 -18.32 -14.58 4.60
CA PRO A 31 -18.77 -15.71 5.38
C PRO A 31 -19.31 -16.78 4.42
N LEU A 32 -18.61 -17.91 4.35
CA LEU A 32 -19.17 -19.10 3.73
C LEU A 32 -20.39 -19.53 4.55
N PRO A 33 -21.43 -20.10 3.95
CA PRO A 33 -22.65 -20.53 4.64
C PRO A 33 -22.41 -21.65 5.70
N PHE A 34 -21.16 -22.01 5.98
CA PHE A 34 -20.76 -23.04 6.93
C PHE A 34 -19.99 -22.40 8.10
N ASN A 35 -20.53 -22.55 9.31
CA ASN A 35 -20.06 -21.96 10.59
C ASN A 35 -18.66 -22.39 11.09
N PHE A 36 -17.87 -23.07 10.26
CA PHE A 36 -16.50 -23.44 10.57
C PHE A 36 -15.59 -22.89 9.50
N GLU A 37 -14.95 -21.75 9.76
CA GLU A 37 -13.75 -21.39 9.00
C GLU A 37 -12.61 -22.31 9.44
N PRO A 38 -12.06 -23.13 8.52
CA PRO A 38 -10.88 -23.93 8.84
C PRO A 38 -9.73 -23.00 9.21
N LEU A 39 -8.96 -23.36 10.24
CA LEU A 39 -7.75 -22.64 10.64
C LEU A 39 -6.77 -22.43 9.46
N ALA A 40 -6.77 -23.38 8.51
CA ALA A 40 -6.05 -23.27 7.24
C ALA A 40 -6.48 -22.07 6.38
N VAL A 41 -7.77 -21.74 6.35
CA VAL A 41 -8.30 -20.57 5.61
C VAL A 41 -7.84 -19.28 6.29
N GLY A 42 -7.94 -19.19 7.62
CA GLY A 42 -7.43 -18.05 8.39
C GLY A 42 -5.93 -17.79 8.17
N LEU A 43 -5.12 -18.85 8.21
CA LEU A 43 -3.68 -18.75 7.94
C LEU A 43 -3.38 -18.34 6.49
N SER A 44 -4.09 -18.91 5.51
CA SER A 44 -3.89 -18.58 4.09
C SER A 44 -4.14 -17.08 3.80
N ARG A 45 -5.13 -16.47 4.47
CA ARG A 45 -5.41 -15.03 4.38
C ARG A 45 -4.27 -14.20 4.97
N SER A 46 -3.80 -14.55 6.16
CA SER A 46 -2.69 -13.86 6.80
C SER A 46 -1.43 -13.90 5.94
N VAL A 47 -1.13 -15.05 5.32
CA VAL A 47 0.01 -15.19 4.39
C VAL A 47 -0.17 -14.29 3.16
N LEU A 48 -1.35 -14.29 2.52
CA LEU A 48 -1.62 -13.43 1.36
C LEU A 48 -1.47 -11.94 1.71
N LEU A 49 -1.96 -11.53 2.88
CA LEU A 49 -1.87 -10.15 3.37
C LEU A 49 -0.41 -9.76 3.64
N VAL A 50 0.39 -10.65 4.23
CA VAL A 50 1.84 -10.44 4.42
C VAL A 50 2.54 -10.29 3.07
N VAL A 51 2.27 -11.16 2.09
CA VAL A 51 2.86 -11.08 0.75
C VAL A 51 2.48 -9.76 0.06
N ALA A 52 1.22 -9.35 0.15
CA ALA A 52 0.75 -8.09 -0.41
C ALA A 52 1.46 -6.88 0.23
N MET A 53 1.63 -6.89 1.55
CA MET A 53 2.35 -5.84 2.28
C MET A 53 3.83 -5.77 1.91
N ILE A 54 4.49 -6.92 1.72
CA ILE A 54 5.89 -6.96 1.28
C ILE A 54 6.02 -6.34 -0.12
N LEU A 55 5.14 -6.71 -1.06
CA LEU A 55 5.12 -6.12 -2.41
C LEU A 55 4.86 -4.61 -2.37
N ALA A 56 3.94 -4.18 -1.51
CA ALA A 56 3.63 -2.77 -1.29
C ALA A 56 4.84 -1.99 -0.73
N ILE A 57 5.58 -2.54 0.24
CA ILE A 57 6.82 -1.94 0.73
C ILE A 57 7.85 -1.86 -0.38
N ILE A 58 8.06 -2.96 -1.11
CA ILE A 58 9.07 -3.00 -2.18
C ILE A 58 8.74 -1.93 -3.22
N SER A 59 7.47 -1.83 -3.62
CA SER A 59 6.99 -0.79 -4.54
C SER A 59 7.30 0.61 -4.04
N VAL A 60 6.90 0.94 -2.80
CA VAL A 60 7.07 2.29 -2.27
C VAL A 60 8.54 2.62 -2.05
N TYR A 61 9.32 1.70 -1.51
CA TYR A 61 10.69 1.98 -1.08
C TYR A 61 11.73 1.90 -2.20
N PHE A 62 11.65 0.90 -3.07
CA PHE A 62 12.64 0.72 -4.14
C PHE A 62 12.30 1.46 -5.42
N TYR A 63 11.06 1.91 -5.59
CA TYR A 63 10.62 2.51 -6.85
C TYR A 63 9.92 3.86 -6.67
N LEU A 64 8.92 3.95 -5.79
CA LEU A 64 8.11 5.17 -5.65
C LEU A 64 8.85 6.31 -4.95
N LEU A 65 9.61 6.00 -3.89
CA LEU A 65 10.49 6.96 -3.19
C LEU A 65 11.67 7.41 -4.06
N PRO A 66 12.44 6.52 -4.71
CA PRO A 66 13.48 6.92 -5.67
C PRO A 66 12.94 7.78 -6.81
N SER A 67 11.75 7.45 -7.32
CA SER A 67 11.08 8.28 -8.31
C SER A 67 10.82 9.69 -7.77
N ALA A 68 10.24 9.80 -6.56
CA ALA A 68 9.98 11.08 -5.93
C ALA A 68 11.27 11.87 -5.63
N GLU A 69 12.35 11.21 -5.23
CA GLU A 69 13.66 11.82 -5.02
C GLU A 69 14.23 12.41 -6.31
N GLN A 70 14.15 11.68 -7.42
CA GLN A 70 14.60 12.17 -8.73
C GLN A 70 13.84 13.42 -9.20
N PHE A 71 12.53 13.50 -8.91
CA PHE A 71 11.75 14.71 -9.19
C PHE A 71 12.04 15.82 -8.16
N SER A 72 12.35 15.48 -6.91
CA SER A 72 12.75 16.46 -5.88
C SER A 72 14.07 17.14 -6.19
N LEU A 73 15.01 16.48 -6.88
CA LEU A 73 16.25 17.10 -7.36
C LEU A 73 15.98 18.24 -8.36
N GLN A 74 14.85 18.18 -9.07
CA GLN A 74 14.44 19.22 -10.02
C GLN A 74 13.60 20.31 -9.34
N LYS A 75 12.76 19.92 -8.37
CA LYS A 75 11.87 20.82 -7.64
C LYS A 75 11.73 20.41 -6.16
N PRO A 76 12.68 20.82 -5.29
CA PRO A 76 12.74 20.34 -3.91
C PRO A 76 11.57 20.81 -3.04
N GLU A 77 11.06 22.02 -3.28
CA GLU A 77 9.93 22.58 -2.52
C GLU A 77 8.61 21.84 -2.78
N GLU A 78 8.44 21.28 -3.99
CA GLU A 78 7.19 20.61 -4.38
C GLU A 78 7.14 19.13 -3.93
N PHE A 79 8.30 18.44 -3.87
CA PHE A 79 8.37 16.98 -3.71
C PHE A 79 8.97 16.50 -2.36
N SER A 80 9.55 17.38 -1.54
CA SER A 80 10.13 16.97 -0.25
C SER A 80 9.09 16.54 0.80
N THR A 81 7.96 17.23 0.88
CA THR A 81 6.84 16.91 1.78
C THR A 81 6.20 15.55 1.48
N PRO A 82 5.79 15.24 0.23
CA PRO A 82 5.21 13.93 -0.07
C PRO A 82 6.20 12.79 0.18
N SER A 83 7.49 12.95 -0.16
CA SER A 83 8.51 11.93 0.10
C SER A 83 8.65 11.62 1.60
N LYS A 84 8.68 12.63 2.47
CA LYS A 84 8.73 12.44 3.93
C LYS A 84 7.49 11.73 4.46
N LEU A 85 6.30 12.10 3.98
CA LEU A 85 5.03 11.46 4.37
C LEU A 85 4.97 10.00 3.93
N MET A 86 5.37 9.71 2.69
CA MET A 86 5.44 8.34 2.16
C MET A 86 6.42 7.50 2.97
N ARG A 87 7.61 8.03 3.28
CA ARG A 87 8.61 7.32 4.05
C ARG A 87 8.15 7.05 5.47
N ALA A 88 7.67 8.05 6.20
CA ALA A 88 7.27 7.87 7.61
C ALA A 88 5.96 7.08 7.75
N GLY A 89 4.93 7.47 6.99
CA GLY A 89 3.60 6.87 7.07
C GLY A 89 3.57 5.44 6.55
N TYR A 90 4.19 5.16 5.40
CA TYR A 90 4.15 3.82 4.81
C TYR A 90 5.02 2.82 5.57
N LEU A 91 6.24 3.18 6.00
CA LEU A 91 7.08 2.28 6.82
C LEU A 91 6.48 2.03 8.20
N GLY A 92 6.08 3.09 8.90
CA GLY A 92 5.52 2.93 10.24
C GLY A 92 4.20 2.17 10.20
N GLY A 93 3.36 2.48 9.20
CA GLY A 93 2.09 1.81 9.01
C GLY A 93 2.22 0.32 8.70
N VAL A 94 3.05 -0.05 7.71
CA VAL A 94 3.20 -1.47 7.35
C VAL A 94 3.91 -2.26 8.45
N THR A 95 4.92 -1.69 9.13
CA THR A 95 5.61 -2.42 10.22
C THR A 95 4.67 -2.72 11.39
N LEU A 96 3.82 -1.77 11.78
CA LEU A 96 2.81 -1.97 12.82
C LEU A 96 1.77 -3.03 12.43
N ILE A 97 1.31 -3.03 11.17
CA ILE A 97 0.34 -4.03 10.69
C ILE A 97 0.99 -5.42 10.58
N LEU A 98 2.24 -5.52 10.12
CA LEU A 98 3.00 -6.77 10.12
C LEU A 98 3.16 -7.33 11.53
N LEU A 99 3.51 -6.49 12.49
CA LEU A 99 3.67 -6.90 13.89
C LEU A 99 2.33 -7.35 14.49
N SER A 100 1.24 -6.61 14.20
CA SER A 100 -0.12 -7.01 14.58
C SER A 100 -0.48 -8.38 14.01
N ASN A 101 -0.22 -8.61 12.71
CA ASN A 101 -0.53 -9.87 12.05
C ASN A 101 0.28 -11.04 12.65
N LEU A 102 1.56 -10.82 12.97
CA LEU A 102 2.40 -11.81 13.65
C LEU A 102 1.84 -12.20 15.02
N ILE A 103 1.40 -11.21 15.82
CA ILE A 103 0.80 -11.45 17.14
C ILE A 103 -0.48 -12.26 17.00
N ILE A 104 -1.31 -11.99 15.99
CA ILE A 104 -2.54 -12.76 15.72
C ILE A 104 -2.19 -14.20 15.36
N ILE A 105 -1.22 -14.44 14.47
CA ILE A 105 -0.80 -15.79 14.08
C ILE A 105 -0.30 -16.57 15.31
N VAL A 106 0.62 -15.99 16.08
CA VAL A 106 1.15 -16.61 17.30
C VAL A 106 0.01 -16.89 18.28
N GLY A 107 -0.83 -15.88 18.55
CA GLY A 107 -1.97 -15.98 19.45
C GLY A 107 -2.92 -17.12 19.10
N VAL A 108 -3.30 -17.26 17.83
CA VAL A 108 -4.17 -18.36 17.35
C VAL A 108 -3.50 -19.72 17.48
N THR A 109 -2.19 -19.82 17.19
CA THR A 109 -1.47 -21.10 17.34
C THR A 109 -1.24 -21.51 18.79
N THR A 110 -1.15 -20.55 19.72
CA THR A 110 -0.93 -20.79 21.16
C THR A 110 -2.22 -20.86 21.98
N MET A 111 -3.39 -20.63 21.36
CA MET A 111 -4.72 -20.69 22.02
C MET A 111 -5.00 -22.03 22.72
N GLY A 112 -4.34 -23.12 22.30
CA GLY A 112 -4.44 -24.42 22.97
C GLY A 112 -3.63 -24.55 24.28
N SER A 113 -2.72 -23.62 24.57
CA SER A 113 -1.71 -23.76 25.64
C SER A 113 -1.70 -22.63 26.69
N SER A 114 -2.27 -21.47 26.40
CA SER A 114 -2.25 -20.30 27.29
C SER A 114 -3.67 -19.94 27.75
N GLY A 115 -3.89 -19.81 29.07
CA GLY A 115 -5.18 -19.44 29.66
C GLY A 115 -5.79 -18.16 29.08
N SER A 116 -7.12 -18.03 29.17
CA SER A 116 -7.95 -17.04 28.46
C SER A 116 -7.57 -15.56 28.65
N LEU A 117 -6.87 -15.21 29.75
CA LEU A 117 -6.49 -13.82 30.02
C LEU A 117 -5.34 -13.34 29.12
N GLY A 118 -4.37 -14.21 28.80
CA GLY A 118 -3.19 -13.85 27.98
C GLY A 118 -3.54 -13.67 26.50
N THR A 119 -4.42 -14.51 25.98
CA THR A 119 -4.93 -14.44 24.61
C THR A 119 -5.79 -13.21 24.37
N ASN A 120 -6.63 -12.82 25.34
CA ASN A 120 -7.46 -11.62 25.22
C ASN A 120 -6.63 -10.32 25.17
N LEU A 121 -5.58 -10.19 25.99
CA LEU A 121 -4.69 -9.02 25.92
C LEU A 121 -3.89 -8.97 24.61
N ALA A 122 -3.43 -10.12 24.12
CA ALA A 122 -2.72 -10.20 22.84
C ALA A 122 -3.63 -9.78 21.66
N ILE A 123 -4.88 -10.21 21.65
CA ILE A 123 -5.88 -9.81 20.65
C ILE A 123 -6.14 -8.29 20.74
N LEU A 124 -6.38 -7.76 21.94
CA LEU A 124 -6.64 -6.33 22.12
C LEU A 124 -5.44 -5.46 21.69
N GLY A 125 -4.22 -5.88 22.07
CA GLY A 125 -2.98 -5.22 21.65
C GLY A 125 -2.76 -5.28 20.15
N SER A 126 -3.04 -6.43 19.51
CA SER A 126 -2.94 -6.58 18.06
C SER A 126 -3.91 -5.65 17.33
N LEU A 127 -5.12 -5.45 17.87
CA LEU A 127 -6.12 -4.55 17.30
C LEU A 127 -5.66 -3.09 17.40
N ALA A 128 -5.13 -2.66 18.55
CA ALA A 128 -4.57 -1.33 18.72
C ALA A 128 -3.42 -1.06 17.73
N LEU A 129 -2.50 -2.01 17.58
CA LEU A 129 -1.40 -1.95 16.60
C LEU A 129 -1.91 -1.86 15.16
N ALA A 130 -2.93 -2.64 14.80
CA ALA A 130 -3.54 -2.60 13.47
C ALA A 130 -4.18 -1.24 13.17
N ILE A 131 -4.89 -0.66 14.15
CA ILE A 131 -5.53 0.67 14.01
C ILE A 131 -4.46 1.75 13.86
N THR A 132 -3.45 1.78 14.74
CA THR A 132 -2.36 2.76 14.65
C THR A 132 -1.58 2.62 13.35
N GLY A 133 -1.30 1.38 12.92
CA GLY A 133 -0.66 1.09 11.64
C GLY A 133 -1.51 1.54 10.45
N GLY A 134 -2.83 1.33 10.50
CA GLY A 134 -3.77 1.81 9.50
C GLY A 134 -3.78 3.34 9.37
N ILE A 135 -3.78 4.06 10.49
CA ILE A 135 -3.70 5.53 10.50
C ILE A 135 -2.38 6.03 9.89
N MET A 136 -1.26 5.39 10.23
CA MET A 136 0.04 5.74 9.62
C MET A 136 0.07 5.44 8.11
N LEU A 137 -0.51 4.31 7.67
CA LEU A 137 -0.66 4.01 6.26
C LEU A 137 -1.46 5.07 5.50
N LEU A 138 -2.54 5.60 6.11
CA LEU A 138 -3.30 6.71 5.53
C LEU A 138 -2.45 7.97 5.37
N ALA A 139 -1.59 8.30 6.34
CA ALA A 139 -0.64 9.39 6.20
C ALA A 139 0.34 9.15 5.02
N GLY A 140 0.79 7.91 4.84
CA GLY A 140 1.59 7.50 3.68
C GLY A 140 0.83 7.66 2.35
N LEU A 141 -0.44 7.24 2.31
CA LEU A 141 -1.33 7.41 1.16
C LEU A 141 -1.52 8.88 0.79
N ILE A 142 -1.69 9.76 1.78
CA ILE A 142 -1.77 11.22 1.56
C ILE A 142 -0.50 11.72 0.86
N GLY A 143 0.68 11.24 1.28
CA GLY A 143 1.94 11.55 0.60
C GLY A 143 1.94 11.12 -0.87
N ILE A 144 1.44 9.91 -1.17
CA ILE A 144 1.30 9.40 -2.56
C ILE A 144 0.32 10.26 -3.37
N ILE A 145 -0.82 10.67 -2.78
CA ILE A 145 -1.81 11.52 -3.44
C ILE A 145 -1.22 12.87 -3.81
N ILE A 146 -0.54 13.53 -2.86
CA ILE A 146 0.14 14.81 -3.09
C ILE A 146 1.20 14.64 -4.19
N TYR A 147 1.96 13.55 -4.15
CA TYR A 147 2.94 13.24 -5.19
C TYR A 147 2.33 13.19 -6.60
N PHE A 148 1.19 12.51 -6.78
CA PHE A 148 0.50 12.48 -8.08
C PHE A 148 -0.09 13.82 -8.50
N LEU A 149 -0.58 14.64 -7.57
CA LEU A 149 -1.02 16.00 -7.87
C LEU A 149 0.14 16.86 -8.40
N ARG A 150 1.33 16.75 -7.79
CA ARG A 150 2.53 17.43 -8.27
C ARG A 150 3.00 16.93 -9.63
N LEU A 151 2.90 15.63 -9.89
CA LEU A 151 3.17 15.07 -11.22
C LEU A 151 2.19 15.61 -12.27
N LYS A 152 0.91 15.76 -11.93
CA LYS A 152 -0.07 16.41 -12.81
C LYS A 152 0.37 17.83 -13.14
N ASP A 153 0.80 18.62 -12.17
CA ASP A 153 1.26 20.00 -12.43
C ASP A 153 2.54 20.04 -13.28
N MET A 154 3.47 19.09 -13.08
CA MET A 154 4.73 19.01 -13.83
C MET A 154 4.53 18.56 -15.29
N PHE A 155 3.67 17.58 -15.53
CA PHE A 155 3.45 16.97 -16.85
C PHE A 155 2.19 17.48 -17.56
N ASN A 156 1.41 18.35 -16.90
CA ASN A 156 0.09 18.80 -17.33
C ASN A 156 -0.84 17.64 -17.76
N SER A 157 -0.82 16.55 -16.99
CA SER A 157 -1.47 15.28 -17.32
C SER A 157 -2.70 15.03 -16.46
N THR A 158 -3.88 15.00 -17.09
CA THR A 158 -5.17 14.68 -16.46
C THR A 158 -5.21 13.27 -15.85
N PRO A 159 -4.64 12.22 -16.48
CA PRO A 159 -4.56 10.89 -15.88
C PRO A 159 -3.93 10.85 -14.48
N PHE A 160 -2.91 11.66 -14.18
CA PHE A 160 -2.34 11.73 -12.83
C PHE A 160 -3.29 12.39 -11.81
N LEU A 161 -4.11 13.36 -12.24
CA LEU A 161 -5.17 13.91 -11.38
C LEU A 161 -6.22 12.84 -11.05
N ILE A 162 -6.69 12.11 -12.07
CA ILE A 162 -7.68 11.05 -11.90
C ILE A 162 -7.13 9.96 -10.97
N THR A 163 -5.85 9.61 -11.11
CA THR A 163 -5.13 8.69 -10.22
C THR A 163 -5.17 9.17 -8.77
N ALA A 164 -4.85 10.44 -8.51
CA ALA A 164 -4.87 11.01 -7.17
C ALA A 164 -6.28 10.95 -6.54
N ILE A 165 -7.32 11.27 -7.31
CA ILE A 165 -8.72 11.23 -6.86
C ILE A 165 -9.15 9.78 -6.58
N LEU A 166 -8.83 8.83 -7.45
CA LEU A 166 -9.14 7.40 -7.24
C LEU A 166 -8.42 6.84 -6.02
N LEU A 167 -7.17 7.24 -5.76
CA LEU A 167 -6.46 6.86 -4.55
C LEU A 167 -7.12 7.44 -3.30
N ALA A 168 -7.60 8.69 -3.33
CA ALA A 168 -8.36 9.25 -2.22
C ALA A 168 -9.69 8.49 -2.00
N ALA A 169 -10.41 8.17 -3.08
CA ALA A 169 -11.63 7.37 -3.02
C ALA A 169 -11.36 5.93 -2.54
N SER A 170 -10.13 5.42 -2.75
CA SER A 170 -9.74 4.06 -2.39
C SER A 170 -9.84 3.76 -0.89
N VAL A 171 -9.87 4.80 -0.06
CA VAL A 171 -10.08 4.70 1.40
C VAL A 171 -11.49 4.20 1.75
N LEU A 172 -12.50 4.55 0.93
CA LEU A 172 -13.89 4.18 1.18
C LEU A 172 -14.36 3.01 0.30
N ILE A 173 -13.87 2.94 -0.94
CA ILE A 173 -14.30 1.96 -1.94
C ILE A 173 -13.03 1.32 -2.49
N PRO A 174 -12.90 -0.01 -2.64
CA PRO A 174 -11.65 -0.67 -3.05
C PRO A 174 -11.34 -0.51 -4.55
N VAL A 175 -11.21 0.73 -5.03
CA VAL A 175 -10.90 1.11 -6.42
C VAL A 175 -9.41 1.46 -6.64
N GLY A 176 -8.57 1.28 -5.61
CA GLY A 176 -7.15 1.66 -5.65
C GLY A 176 -6.37 0.99 -6.79
N PHE A 177 -6.73 -0.23 -7.19
CA PHE A 177 -6.07 -0.93 -8.30
C PHE A 177 -6.24 -0.19 -9.64
N ILE A 178 -7.40 0.45 -9.86
CA ILE A 178 -7.70 1.22 -11.09
C ILE A 178 -6.79 2.45 -11.15
N ALA A 179 -6.57 3.11 -10.02
CA ALA A 179 -5.67 4.25 -9.93
C ALA A 179 -4.25 3.86 -10.38
N TRP A 180 -3.76 2.71 -9.92
CA TRP A 180 -2.42 2.24 -10.28
C TRP A 180 -2.30 1.81 -11.75
N ILE A 181 -3.36 1.28 -12.35
CA ILE A 181 -3.41 1.01 -13.80
C ILE A 181 -3.26 2.31 -14.60
N LEU A 182 -3.98 3.37 -14.21
CA LEU A 182 -3.87 4.68 -14.86
C LEU A 182 -2.48 5.28 -14.69
N ALA A 183 -1.91 5.20 -13.48
CA ALA A 183 -0.55 5.64 -13.21
C ALA A 183 0.48 4.92 -14.09
N PHE A 184 0.34 3.60 -14.24
CA PHE A 184 1.21 2.78 -15.08
C PHE A 184 1.09 3.16 -16.56
N ALA A 185 -0.14 3.30 -17.06
CA ALA A 185 -0.40 3.66 -18.45
C ALA A 185 0.21 5.03 -18.79
N GLU A 186 -0.03 6.03 -17.94
CA GLU A 186 0.46 7.38 -18.16
C GLU A 186 1.98 7.48 -18.06
N ALA A 187 2.59 6.83 -17.05
CA ALA A 187 4.05 6.79 -16.93
C ALA A 187 4.71 6.15 -18.17
N SER A 188 4.11 5.09 -18.71
CA SER A 188 4.59 4.41 -19.92
C SER A 188 4.48 5.27 -21.18
N LEU A 189 3.37 6.01 -21.33
CA LEU A 189 3.17 6.92 -22.45
C LEU A 189 4.16 8.09 -22.43
N LEU A 190 4.36 8.69 -21.25
CA LEU A 190 5.31 9.79 -21.06
C LEU A 190 6.76 9.34 -21.25
N GLU A 191 7.13 8.15 -20.74
CA GLU A 191 8.44 7.57 -20.98
C GLU A 191 8.72 7.42 -22.48
N LYS A 192 7.76 6.84 -23.22
CA LYS A 192 7.89 6.66 -24.67
C LYS A 192 8.01 7.99 -25.39
N LYS A 193 7.17 8.97 -25.06
CA LYS A 193 7.17 10.31 -25.67
C LYS A 193 8.49 11.06 -25.46
N ILE A 194 9.08 10.92 -24.28
CA ILE A 194 10.36 11.57 -23.94
C ILE A 194 11.54 10.82 -24.55
N SER A 195 11.50 9.48 -24.64
CA SER A 195 12.58 8.69 -25.22
C SER A 195 12.79 8.86 -26.73
N VAL A 196 11.76 9.35 -27.45
CA VAL A 196 11.78 9.59 -28.90
C VAL A 196 12.21 11.02 -29.22
N ARG A 197 12.33 11.90 -28.21
CA ARG A 197 12.80 13.28 -28.35
C ARG A 197 14.26 13.39 -27.98
#